data_AF-A0A841Z385-F1
#
_entry.id   AF-A0A841Z385-F1
#
_cell.length_a   1.000
_cell.length_b   1.000
_cell.length_c   1.000
_cell.angle_alpha   90.00
_cell.angle_beta   90.00
_cell.angle_gamma   90.00
#
_symmetry.space_group_name_H-M   'P 1'
#
loop_
_entity.id
_entity.type
_entity.pdbx_description
1 polymer ?
#
loop_
_entity_poly.entity_id
_entity_poly.type
_entity_poly.pdbx_seq_one_letter_code
_entity_poly.pdbx_strand_id
1 'polypeptide(L)' 'MKKRYALYFDLESFVRRYDTELGTAHITKNIDEALKFDNFEEADAVADKLGRIMVIEVTHITDDIYCQ' A
#
# COMPACT_ATOMS: atom_id res chain seq x y z
N MET A 1 -6.55 -9.39 -16.42
CA MET A 1 -5.69 -8.29 -15.90
C MET A 1 -5.24 -8.69 -14.51
N LYS A 2 -3.97 -8.46 -14.13
CA LYS A 2 -3.47 -8.81 -12.80
C LYS A 2 -3.84 -7.70 -11.82
N LYS A 3 -4.56 -8.03 -10.75
CA LYS A 3 -4.87 -7.09 -9.67
C LYS A 3 -3.61 -6.75 -8.89
N ARG A 4 -3.55 -5.54 -8.31
CA ARG A 4 -2.46 -5.11 -7.43
C ARG A 4 -3.01 -4.40 -6.22
N TYR A 5 -2.39 -4.62 -5.07
CA TYR A 5 -2.77 -4.03 -3.80
C TYR A 5 -1.61 -3.27 -3.19
N ALA A 6 -1.88 -2.14 -2.54
CA ALA A 6 -0.89 -1.38 -1.80
C ALA A 6 -1.38 -1.09 -0.39
N LEU A 7 -0.42 -0.79 0.48
CA LEU A 7 -0.67 -0.45 1.88
C LEU A 7 -0.76 1.06 2.03
N TYR A 8 -1.97 1.54 2.30
CA TYR A 8 -2.29 2.94 2.53
C TYR A 8 -2.12 3.28 4.01
N PHE A 9 -1.26 4.26 4.26
CA PHE A 9 -1.02 4.89 5.55
C PHE A 9 -1.60 6.31 5.48
N ASP A 10 -2.26 6.77 6.54
CA ASP A 10 -3.01 8.04 6.60
C ASP A 10 -2.35 9.22 5.83
N LEU A 11 -3.16 10.13 5.28
CA LEU A 11 -2.75 11.31 4.48
C LEU A 11 -2.00 10.99 3.17
N GLU A 12 -2.62 10.22 2.26
CA GLU A 12 -2.09 9.94 0.90
C GLU A 12 -0.69 9.33 0.88
N SER A 13 -0.36 8.59 1.94
CA SER A 13 0.95 8.00 2.11
C SER A 13 0.84 6.48 1.98
N PHE A 14 1.88 5.84 1.49
CA PHE A 14 1.91 4.41 1.20
C PHE A 14 3.12 3.79 1.87
N VAL A 15 3.01 2.54 2.31
CA VAL A 15 4.19 1.80 2.76
C VAL A 15 5.06 1.51 1.54
N ARG A 16 6.27 2.06 1.52
CA ARG A 16 7.31 1.75 0.53
C ARG A 16 8.03 0.44 0.85
N ARG A 17 8.31 0.23 2.13
CA ARG A 17 8.99 -0.95 2.65
C ARG A 17 8.62 -1.14 4.10
N TYR A 18 8.53 -2.39 4.53
CA TYR A 18 8.43 -2.76 5.93
C TYR A 18 9.68 -3.52 6.34
N ASP A 19 10.30 -3.13 7.45
CA ASP A 19 11.36 -3.87 8.09
C ASP A 19 10.74 -4.77 9.18
N THR A 20 10.73 -6.07 8.92
CA THR A 20 10.17 -7.08 9.82
C THR A 20 10.99 -7.27 11.09
N GLU A 21 12.30 -6.98 11.07
CA GLU A 21 13.18 -7.14 12.22
C GLU A 21 13.04 -5.96 13.18
N LEU A 22 12.83 -4.76 12.62
CA LEU A 22 12.70 -3.51 13.38
C LEU A 22 11.25 -3.08 13.62
N GLY A 23 10.27 -3.79 13.06
CA GLY A 23 8.85 -3.43 13.16
C GLY A 23 8.52 -2.05 12.59
N THR A 24 9.33 -1.53 11.66
CA THR A 24 9.26 -0.15 11.18
C THR A 24 8.79 -0.10 9.73
N ALA A 25 7.75 0.70 9.44
CA ALA A 25 7.33 1.00 8.08
C ALA A 25 8.00 2.28 7.56
N HIS A 26 8.58 2.17 6.36
CA HIS A 26 8.99 3.34 5.59
C HIS A 26 7.85 3.77 4.69
N ILE A 27 7.50 5.04 4.76
CA ILE A 27 6.33 5.61 4.09
C ILE A 27 6.78 6.48 2.91
N THR A 28 6.02 6.50 1.83
CA THR A 28 6.22 7.35 0.63
C THR A 28 4.89 7.97 0.21
N LYS A 29 4.91 9.13 -0.43
CA LYS A 29 3.71 9.69 -1.10
C LYS A 29 3.61 9.27 -2.57
N ASN A 30 4.68 8.69 -3.10
CA ASN A 30 4.71 8.23 -4.48
C ASN A 30 4.17 6.81 -4.56
N ILE A 31 3.01 6.64 -5.18
CA ILE A 31 2.39 5.33 -5.35
C ILE A 31 3.19 4.38 -6.23
N ASP A 32 4.06 4.90 -7.11
CA ASP A 32 4.95 4.07 -7.90
C ASP A 32 5.99 3.37 -7.03
N GLU A 33 6.42 4.02 -5.95
CA GLU A 33 7.34 3.49 -4.95
C GLU A 33 6.66 2.67 -3.85
N ALA A 34 5.33 2.63 -3.83
CA ALA A 34 4.58 1.86 -2.85
C ALA A 34 4.87 0.35 -3.00
N LEU A 35 4.95 -0.33 -1.86
CA LEU A 35 4.98 -1.78 -1.78
C LEU A 35 3.68 -2.34 -2.34
N LYS A 36 3.80 -3.14 -3.40
CA LYS A 36 2.67 -3.71 -4.14
C LYS A 36 2.63 -5.22 -3.95
N PHE A 37 1.42 -5.74 -3.80
CA PHE A 37 1.12 -7.15 -3.66
C PHE A 37 0.27 -7.63 -4.82
N ASP A 38 0.49 -8.86 -5.26
CA ASP A 38 -0.27 -9.47 -6.37
C ASP A 38 -1.62 -10.05 -5.92
N ASN A 39 -1.83 -10.21 -4.61
CA ASN A 39 -3.09 -10.66 -4.02
C ASN A 39 -3.42 -9.88 -2.73
N PHE A 40 -4.70 -9.87 -2.37
CA PHE A 40 -5.20 -9.15 -1.20
C PHE A 40 -4.74 -9.79 0.11
N GLU A 41 -4.72 -11.12 0.17
CA GLU A 41 -4.40 -11.90 1.37
C GLU A 41 -2.99 -11.60 1.89
N GLU A 42 -2.01 -11.46 1.00
CA GLU A 42 -0.65 -11.05 1.36
C GLU A 42 -0.58 -9.61 1.85
N ALA A 43 -1.32 -8.70 1.22
CA ALA A 43 -1.36 -7.30 1.64
C ALA A 43 -2.01 -7.16 3.02
N ASP A 44 -3.12 -7.87 3.25
CA ASP A 44 -3.87 -7.86 4.51
C ASP A 44 -3.03 -8.44 5.66
N ALA A 45 -2.33 -9.54 5.42
CA ALA A 45 -1.41 -10.13 6.39
C ALA A 45 -0.25 -9.20 6.79
N VAL A 46 0.18 -8.28 5.90
CA VAL A 46 1.18 -7.26 6.23
C VAL A 46 0.55 -6.05 6.92
N ALA A 47 -0.64 -5.63 6.50
CA ALA A 47 -1.39 -4.55 7.13
C ALA A 47 -1.70 -4.86 8.61
N ASP A 48 -2.11 -6.10 8.91
CA ASP A 48 -2.39 -6.59 10.26
C ASP A 48 -1.17 -6.51 11.18
N LYS A 49 0.02 -6.81 10.65
CA LYS A 49 1.28 -6.73 11.42
C LYS A 49 1.69 -5.30 11.72
N LEU A 50 1.37 -4.38 10.82
CA LEU A 50 1.75 -2.97 10.93
C LEU A 50 0.78 -2.18 11.81
N GLY A 51 -0.50 -2.55 11.81
CA GLY A 51 -1.56 -1.88 12.55
C GLY A 51 -1.84 -0.47 12.01
N ARG A 52 -3.12 -0.06 11.98
CA ARG A 52 -3.57 1.26 11.46
C ARG A 52 -3.21 1.48 9.98
N ILE A 53 -3.10 0.42 9.19
CA ILE A 53 -2.86 0.44 7.75
C ILE A 53 -4.09 -0.11 7.04
N MET A 54 -4.46 0.51 5.92
CA MET A 54 -5.52 0.01 5.04
C MET A 54 -4.92 -0.64 3.79
N VAL A 55 -5.52 -1.72 3.31
CA VAL A 55 -5.19 -2.28 2.00
C VAL A 55 -6.08 -1.62 0.96
N ILE A 56 -5.48 -1.06 -0.09
CA ILE A 56 -6.22 -0.51 -1.23
C ILE A 56 -5.87 -1.27 -2.50
N GLU A 57 -6.83 -1.45 -3.40
CA GLU A 57 -6.57 -1.95 -4.74
C GLU A 57 -6.01 -0.80 -5.59
N VAL A 58 -4.80 -0.99 -6.15
CA VAL A 58 -4.09 0.00 -6.98
C VAL A 58 -4.02 -0.41 -8.45
N THR A 59 -4.70 -1.48 -8.84
CA THR A 59 -4.96 -1.79 -10.24
C THR A 59 -5.66 -0.56 -10.83
N HIS A 60 -5.04 0.13 -11.79
CA HIS A 60 -5.53 1.35 -12.48
C HIS A 60 -5.11 2.75 -11.96
N ILE A 61 -4.11 2.92 -11.08
CA ILE A 61 -3.66 4.30 -10.70
C ILE A 61 -2.76 4.96 -11.77
N THR A 62 -3.02 4.67 -13.05
CA THR A 62 -2.47 5.43 -14.17
C THR A 62 -3.39 6.54 -14.68
N ASP A 63 -4.58 6.73 -14.10
CA ASP A 63 -5.44 7.83 -14.52
C ASP A 63 -5.87 8.66 -13.31
N ASP A 64 -5.54 9.94 -13.36
CA ASP A 64 -5.82 10.98 -12.36
C ASP A 64 -7.21 10.81 -11.71
N ILE A 65 -7.24 10.71 -10.38
CA ILE A 65 -8.49 10.83 -9.63
C ILE A 65 -8.87 12.31 -9.60
N TYR A 66 -9.65 12.76 -10.60
CA TYR A 66 -10.37 14.03 -10.52
C TYR A 66 -11.61 13.83 -9.64
N CYS A 67 -11.58 14.36 -8.41
CA CYS A 67 -12.79 14.57 -7.63
C CYS A 67 -13.54 15.78 -8.22
N GLN A 68 -14.78 15.58 -8.68
CA GLN A 68 -15.74 16.66 -8.95
C GLN A 68 -16.47 17.07 -7.68
#